data_AF-A0A2N2JS92-F1
#
_entry.id   AF-A0A2N2JS92-F1
#
_cell.length_a   1.000
_cell.length_b   1.000
_cell.length_c   1.000
_cell.angle_alpha   90.00
_cell.angle_beta   90.00
_cell.angle_gamma   90.00
#
_symmetry.space_group_name_H-M   'P 1'
#
loop_
_entity.id
_entity.type
_entity.pdbx_description
1 polymer ?
#
loop_
_entity_poly.entity_id
_entity_poly.type
_entity_poly.pdbx_seq_one_letter_code
_entity_poly.pdbx_strand_id
1 'polypeptide(L)'
;MFRTAITEMFGIKYPIICGAMMWLCKPGFCAAISNAGGMGNLTAGNYETEAEFRAAIEETRKLTDKPFMVNITLLPSLRITPEHHQTYIRVCAEEKVAGIEFSGTPVDKASGMEAIELLKKAGVKLFHKVGAVRHAIHAERVGYDGVYAAGIEEGGHPLNDDVTTMILTPRIADSVNIPVVTVGGIADGRSVAAALVLGAQGVMMASRFIATQECEVHDNIKQELLRRQEYETTMFGKSIGLQGRALKSRVIEEVCAIEERGGGFEELIPLLSGQRIKDAWETGDVDYAPLMVGQSIGLIQDIPTCRELLDRMAKEAVEHLKKAGRLVQ
;
A
#
# COMPACT_ATOMS: atom_id res chain seq x y z
N MET A 1 16.99 10.51 -14.39
CA MET A 1 15.60 10.20 -14.76
C MET A 1 15.47 8.70 -14.70
N PHE A 2 14.53 8.17 -13.92
CA PHE A 2 14.27 6.73 -13.89
C PHE A 2 13.51 6.37 -15.15
N ARG A 3 13.92 5.28 -15.79
CA ARG A 3 13.20 4.67 -16.91
C ARG A 3 13.00 3.21 -16.56
N THR A 4 11.86 2.92 -15.95
CA THR A 4 11.41 1.59 -15.56
C THR A 4 10.09 1.27 -16.24
N ALA A 5 9.71 -0.01 -16.23
CA ALA A 5 8.41 -0.42 -16.77
C ALA A 5 7.23 0.34 -16.13
N ILE A 6 7.32 0.70 -14.84
CA ILE A 6 6.29 1.46 -14.13
C ILE A 6 6.21 2.91 -14.61
N THR A 7 7.35 3.59 -14.75
CA THR A 7 7.35 4.98 -15.26
C THR A 7 6.82 5.05 -16.70
N GLU A 8 7.14 4.06 -17.53
CA GLU A 8 6.67 4.01 -18.93
C GLU A 8 5.18 3.64 -19.02
N MET A 9 4.74 2.65 -18.24
CA MET A 9 3.35 2.18 -18.26
C MET A 9 2.37 3.28 -17.86
N PHE A 10 2.71 4.09 -16.86
CA PHE A 10 1.82 5.11 -16.33
C PHE A 10 2.17 6.53 -16.77
N GLY A 11 3.34 6.77 -17.36
CA GLY A 11 3.79 8.12 -17.68
C GLY A 11 4.10 8.97 -16.44
N ILE A 12 4.55 8.35 -15.34
CA ILE A 12 4.93 9.05 -14.11
C ILE A 12 6.44 9.32 -14.06
N LYS A 13 6.84 10.36 -13.32
CA LYS A 13 8.24 10.83 -13.24
C LYS A 13 9.12 9.90 -12.39
N TYR A 14 8.56 9.38 -11.30
CA TYR A 14 9.25 8.54 -10.34
C TYR A 14 8.54 7.20 -10.19
N PRO A 15 9.26 6.07 -10.12
CA PRO A 15 8.66 4.75 -9.92
C PRO A 15 8.30 4.55 -8.43
N ILE A 16 7.58 5.51 -7.86
CA ILE A 16 7.20 5.58 -6.44
C ILE A 16 5.68 5.67 -6.38
N ILE A 17 5.06 4.67 -5.77
CA ILE A 17 3.61 4.49 -5.68
C ILE A 17 3.17 4.62 -4.23
N CYS A 18 2.04 5.29 -3.99
CA CYS A 18 1.38 5.29 -2.70
C CYS A 18 0.55 4.01 -2.55
N GLY A 19 0.83 3.25 -1.50
CA GLY A 19 0.01 2.10 -1.11
C GLY A 19 -1.28 2.57 -0.44
N ALA A 20 -2.33 1.76 -0.58
CA ALA A 20 -3.61 2.05 0.04
C ALA A 20 -3.53 2.19 1.56
N MET A 21 -4.11 3.27 2.08
CA MET A 21 -4.29 3.50 3.51
C MET A 21 -5.75 3.87 3.73
N MET A 22 -6.52 2.91 4.26
CA MET A 22 -7.92 3.12 4.60
C MET A 22 -8.05 4.36 5.50
N TRP A 23 -9.03 5.20 5.19
CA TRP A 23 -9.32 6.52 5.75
C TRP A 23 -8.37 7.66 5.35
N LEU A 24 -7.15 7.39 4.87
CA LEU A 24 -6.16 8.44 4.59
C LEU A 24 -6.04 8.77 3.10
N CYS A 25 -6.12 7.77 2.23
CA CYS A 25 -6.04 7.91 0.78
C CYS A 25 -7.32 8.50 0.17
N LYS A 26 -7.51 9.81 0.41
CA LYS A 26 -8.60 10.68 -0.08
C LYS A 26 -8.16 11.55 -1.27
N PRO A 27 -9.06 12.28 -1.95
CA PRO A 27 -8.75 13.00 -3.19
C PRO A 27 -7.57 13.98 -3.09
N GLY A 28 -7.55 14.83 -2.06
CA GLY A 28 -6.48 15.82 -1.87
C GLY A 28 -5.10 15.18 -1.73
N PHE A 29 -4.99 14.13 -0.92
CA PHE A 29 -3.74 13.44 -0.68
C PHE A 29 -3.27 12.64 -1.90
N CYS A 30 -4.20 11.93 -2.55
CA CYS A 30 -3.95 11.23 -3.81
C CYS A 30 -3.41 12.18 -4.88
N ALA A 31 -4.10 13.31 -5.10
CA ALA A 31 -3.69 14.32 -6.08
C ALA A 31 -2.33 14.95 -5.76
N ALA A 32 -2.03 15.23 -4.48
CA ALA A 32 -0.74 15.77 -4.06
C ALA A 32 0.44 14.86 -4.45
N ILE A 33 0.29 13.55 -4.26
CA ILE A 33 1.32 12.55 -4.61
C ILE A 33 1.48 12.44 -6.13
N SER A 34 0.38 12.39 -6.88
CA SER A 34 0.42 12.37 -8.35
C SER A 34 1.05 13.66 -8.92
N ASN A 35 0.73 14.83 -8.36
CA ASN A 35 1.32 16.12 -8.72
C ASN A 35 2.82 16.21 -8.38
N ALA A 36 3.27 15.51 -7.34
CA ALA A 36 4.68 15.37 -6.98
C ALA A 36 5.48 14.50 -7.98
N GLY A 37 4.79 13.76 -8.87
CA GLY A 37 5.40 12.96 -9.94
C GLY A 37 5.48 11.46 -9.65
N GLY A 38 4.93 11.01 -8.52
CA GLY A 38 4.69 9.59 -8.24
C GLY A 38 3.30 9.16 -8.69
N MET A 39 2.83 8.03 -8.16
CA MET A 39 1.46 7.54 -8.35
C MET A 39 0.66 7.67 -7.06
N GLY A 40 -0.31 8.58 -7.03
CA GLY A 40 -1.29 8.68 -5.96
C GLY A 40 -2.25 7.48 -5.97
N ASN A 41 -2.90 7.24 -4.83
CA ASN A 41 -3.84 6.15 -4.65
C ASN A 41 -5.08 6.63 -3.89
N LEU A 42 -6.26 6.32 -4.43
CA LEU A 42 -7.56 6.57 -3.83
C LEU A 42 -8.13 5.24 -3.30
N THR A 43 -8.43 5.14 -2.01
CA THR A 43 -8.93 3.88 -1.43
C THR A 43 -10.45 3.78 -1.56
N ALA A 44 -10.94 2.88 -2.41
CA ALA A 44 -12.39 2.74 -2.68
C ALA A 44 -13.20 2.42 -1.42
N GLY A 45 -12.62 1.61 -0.52
CA GLY A 45 -13.26 1.24 0.75
C GLY A 45 -13.59 2.44 1.65
N ASN A 46 -13.08 3.64 1.40
CA ASN A 46 -13.45 4.83 2.18
C ASN A 46 -14.87 5.33 1.91
N TYR A 47 -15.53 4.84 0.85
CA TYR A 47 -16.80 5.35 0.35
C TYR A 47 -17.85 4.24 0.38
N GLU A 48 -18.99 4.48 1.01
CA GLU A 48 -20.02 3.46 1.19
C GLU A 48 -20.91 3.33 -0.04
N THR A 49 -21.17 4.46 -0.71
CA THR A 49 -22.06 4.49 -1.87
C THR A 49 -21.30 4.69 -3.18
N GLU A 50 -21.90 4.26 -4.28
CA GLU A 50 -21.39 4.52 -5.62
C GLU A 50 -21.21 6.02 -5.89
N ALA A 51 -22.19 6.84 -5.46
CA ALA A 51 -22.19 8.28 -5.69
C ALA A 51 -21.01 8.96 -4.99
N GLU A 52 -20.73 8.61 -3.73
CA GLU A 52 -19.58 9.13 -2.99
C GLU A 52 -18.25 8.70 -3.63
N PHE A 53 -18.16 7.45 -4.08
CA PHE A 53 -16.95 6.94 -4.71
C PHE A 53 -16.66 7.63 -6.05
N ARG A 54 -17.69 7.81 -6.90
CA ARG A 54 -17.54 8.58 -8.16
C ARG A 54 -17.15 10.03 -7.89
N ALA A 55 -17.83 10.68 -6.94
CA ALA A 55 -17.50 12.04 -6.56
C ALA A 55 -16.05 12.18 -6.09
N ALA A 56 -15.50 11.19 -5.39
CA ALA A 56 -14.09 11.18 -4.99
C ALA A 56 -13.12 11.03 -6.18
N ILE A 57 -13.45 10.20 -7.17
CA ILE A 57 -12.67 10.09 -8.43
C ILE A 57 -12.69 11.43 -9.18
N GLU A 58 -13.87 12.03 -9.33
CA GLU A 58 -14.06 13.33 -9.98
C GLU A 58 -13.29 14.44 -9.27
N GLU A 59 -13.37 14.49 -7.94
CA GLU A 59 -12.63 15.47 -7.14
C GLU A 59 -11.12 15.31 -7.30
N THR A 60 -10.63 14.06 -7.32
CA THR A 60 -9.20 13.79 -7.55
C THR A 60 -8.77 14.37 -8.91
N ARG A 61 -9.60 14.20 -9.97
CA ARG A 61 -9.34 14.73 -11.31
C ARG A 61 -9.41 16.25 -11.41
N LYS A 62 -10.15 16.93 -10.53
CA LYS A 62 -10.12 18.40 -10.46
C LYS A 62 -8.80 18.90 -9.87
N LEU A 63 -8.18 18.12 -8.99
CA LEU A 63 -6.96 18.49 -8.26
C LEU A 63 -5.67 18.06 -8.97
N THR A 64 -5.74 17.15 -9.94
CA THR A 64 -4.58 16.71 -10.72
C THR A 64 -4.93 16.30 -12.15
N ASP A 65 -4.05 16.63 -13.09
CA ASP A 65 -4.04 16.12 -14.47
C ASP A 65 -3.18 14.85 -14.62
N LYS A 66 -2.54 14.40 -13.54
CA LYS A 66 -1.63 13.25 -13.52
C LYS A 66 -2.40 11.96 -13.20
N PRO A 67 -1.90 10.80 -13.66
CA PRO A 67 -2.54 9.52 -13.37
C PRO A 67 -2.54 9.23 -11.86
N PHE A 68 -3.57 8.52 -11.42
CA PHE A 68 -3.68 7.95 -10.08
C PHE A 68 -4.31 6.57 -10.15
N MET A 69 -4.06 5.76 -9.12
CA MET A 69 -4.67 4.45 -8.95
C MET A 69 -5.84 4.47 -7.98
N VAL A 70 -6.66 3.44 -8.06
CA VAL A 70 -7.65 3.11 -7.03
C VAL A 70 -7.25 1.81 -6.33
N ASN A 71 -7.36 1.75 -5.02
CA ASN A 71 -7.26 0.48 -4.29
C ASN A 71 -8.63 -0.18 -4.09
N ILE A 72 -8.68 -1.49 -4.32
CA ILE A 72 -9.79 -2.37 -3.93
C ILE A 72 -9.24 -3.53 -3.08
N THR A 73 -9.57 -3.53 -1.79
CA THR A 73 -9.15 -4.58 -0.86
C THR A 73 -10.22 -5.66 -0.76
N LEU A 74 -9.89 -6.87 -1.20
CA LEU A 74 -10.74 -8.07 -1.25
C LEU A 74 -10.42 -9.01 -0.08
N LEU A 75 -10.55 -8.49 1.14
CA LEU A 75 -10.40 -9.23 2.39
C LEU A 75 -11.77 -9.39 3.08
N PRO A 76 -11.95 -10.39 3.96
CA PRO A 76 -13.14 -10.47 4.80
C PRO A 76 -13.40 -9.16 5.54
N SER A 77 -14.62 -8.64 5.45
CA SER A 77 -15.01 -7.38 6.05
C SER A 77 -16.44 -7.45 6.56
N LEU A 78 -16.69 -6.79 7.69
CA LEU A 78 -18.04 -6.58 8.23
C LEU A 78 -18.74 -5.37 7.57
N ARG A 79 -17.97 -4.48 6.92
CA ARG A 79 -18.49 -3.24 6.30
C ARG A 79 -18.54 -3.34 4.79
N ILE A 80 -17.49 -3.88 4.16
CA ILE A 80 -17.38 -3.96 2.70
C ILE A 80 -17.85 -5.33 2.23
N THR A 81 -18.93 -5.34 1.45
CA THR A 81 -19.58 -6.57 0.96
C THR A 81 -19.17 -6.88 -0.49
N PRO A 82 -19.48 -8.09 -1.02
CA PRO A 82 -19.27 -8.40 -2.43
C PRO A 82 -19.94 -7.41 -3.40
N GLU A 83 -21.11 -6.86 -3.06
CA GLU A 83 -21.82 -5.87 -3.86
C GLU A 83 -21.04 -4.54 -3.95
N HIS A 84 -20.37 -4.14 -2.87
CA HIS A 84 -19.47 -3.00 -2.89
C HIS A 84 -18.29 -3.25 -3.85
N HIS A 85 -17.67 -4.44 -3.79
CA HIS A 85 -16.57 -4.78 -4.71
C HIS A 85 -16.99 -4.72 -6.18
N GLN A 86 -18.15 -5.28 -6.52
CA GLN A 86 -18.71 -5.21 -7.88
C GLN A 86 -18.93 -3.76 -8.32
N THR A 87 -19.46 -2.93 -7.42
CA THR A 87 -19.68 -1.50 -7.67
C THR A 87 -18.36 -0.77 -7.90
N TYR A 88 -17.36 -0.94 -7.03
CA TYR A 88 -16.05 -0.31 -7.19
C TYR A 88 -15.37 -0.71 -8.50
N ILE A 89 -15.39 -2.00 -8.86
CA ILE A 89 -14.83 -2.51 -10.12
C ILE A 89 -15.53 -1.87 -11.32
N ARG A 90 -16.87 -1.87 -11.35
CA ARG A 90 -17.66 -1.28 -12.43
C ARG A 90 -17.35 0.20 -12.59
N VAL A 91 -17.39 0.96 -11.49
CA VAL A 91 -17.09 2.40 -11.49
C VAL A 91 -15.68 2.65 -12.01
N CYS A 92 -14.67 1.91 -11.55
CA CYS A 92 -13.30 2.07 -12.04
C CYS A 92 -13.18 1.83 -13.55
N ALA A 93 -13.92 0.85 -14.10
CA ALA A 93 -13.96 0.56 -15.52
C ALA A 93 -14.64 1.70 -16.32
N GLU A 94 -15.79 2.16 -15.86
CA GLU A 94 -16.55 3.24 -16.52
C GLU A 94 -15.79 4.57 -16.49
N GLU A 95 -15.20 4.89 -15.33
CA GLU A 95 -14.37 6.07 -15.16
C GLU A 95 -13.02 5.93 -15.85
N LYS A 96 -12.56 4.72 -16.20
CA LYS A 96 -11.24 4.46 -16.81
C LYS A 96 -10.09 5.03 -15.98
N VAL A 97 -10.04 4.66 -14.71
CA VAL A 97 -8.90 5.02 -13.83
C VAL A 97 -7.61 4.41 -14.38
N ALA A 98 -6.45 5.01 -14.08
CA ALA A 98 -5.19 4.59 -14.70
C ALA A 98 -4.81 3.16 -14.33
N GLY A 99 -5.10 2.75 -13.08
CA GLY A 99 -4.93 1.37 -12.64
C GLY A 99 -5.63 1.08 -11.33
N ILE A 100 -5.73 -0.20 -11.00
CA ILE A 100 -6.26 -0.70 -9.74
C ILE A 100 -5.18 -1.51 -9.01
N GLU A 101 -4.97 -1.18 -7.74
CA GLU A 101 -4.29 -2.03 -6.77
C GLU A 101 -5.32 -2.94 -6.11
N PHE A 102 -5.27 -4.24 -6.40
CA PHE A 102 -6.00 -5.25 -5.65
C PHE A 102 -5.17 -5.76 -4.49
N SER A 103 -5.79 -5.89 -3.31
CA SER A 103 -5.21 -6.50 -2.11
C SER A 103 -6.07 -7.67 -1.63
N GLY A 104 -5.47 -8.66 -0.98
CA GLY A 104 -6.20 -9.83 -0.48
C GLY A 104 -6.46 -10.86 -1.58
N THR A 105 -7.69 -11.38 -1.65
CA THR A 105 -8.10 -12.42 -2.61
C THR A 105 -7.93 -11.91 -4.05
N PRO A 106 -7.37 -12.71 -4.99
CA PRO A 106 -7.25 -12.28 -6.38
C PRO A 106 -8.63 -12.11 -7.03
N VAL A 107 -8.74 -11.17 -7.97
CA VAL A 107 -10.03 -10.69 -8.49
C VAL A 107 -10.77 -11.75 -9.30
N ASP A 108 -10.06 -12.65 -9.99
CA ASP A 108 -10.67 -13.78 -10.72
C ASP A 108 -11.43 -14.72 -9.77
N LYS A 109 -10.94 -14.88 -8.53
CA LYS A 109 -11.60 -15.70 -7.51
C LYS A 109 -12.70 -14.95 -6.78
N ALA A 110 -12.51 -13.66 -6.51
CA ALA A 110 -13.46 -12.87 -5.74
C ALA A 110 -14.63 -12.31 -6.58
N SER A 111 -14.40 -12.06 -7.86
CA SER A 111 -15.34 -11.35 -8.75
C SER A 111 -15.41 -11.94 -10.17
N GLY A 112 -14.75 -13.06 -10.43
CA GLY A 112 -14.81 -13.77 -11.71
C GLY A 112 -13.89 -13.20 -12.79
N MET A 113 -13.65 -13.99 -13.84
CA MET A 113 -12.85 -13.55 -15.00
C MET A 113 -13.51 -12.39 -15.77
N GLU A 114 -14.83 -12.28 -15.74
CA GLU A 114 -15.59 -11.19 -16.38
C GLU A 114 -15.19 -9.82 -15.85
N ALA A 115 -14.87 -9.71 -14.55
CA ALA A 115 -14.38 -8.46 -13.97
C ALA A 115 -13.02 -8.04 -14.57
N ILE A 116 -12.14 -9.00 -14.82
CA ILE A 116 -10.83 -8.76 -15.46
C ILE A 116 -11.01 -8.30 -16.89
N GLU A 117 -11.86 -8.99 -17.65
CA GLU A 117 -12.16 -8.65 -19.04
C GLU A 117 -12.77 -7.25 -19.16
N LEU A 118 -13.71 -6.92 -18.28
CA LEU A 118 -14.31 -5.58 -18.18
C LEU A 118 -13.24 -4.50 -17.99
N LEU A 119 -12.37 -4.67 -17.00
CA LEU A 119 -11.34 -3.68 -16.68
C LEU A 119 -10.29 -3.56 -17.79
N LYS A 120 -9.86 -4.69 -18.38
CA LYS A 120 -8.94 -4.69 -19.52
C LYS A 120 -9.54 -4.00 -20.73
N LYS A 121 -10.82 -4.24 -21.03
CA LYS A 121 -11.53 -3.56 -22.13
C LYS A 121 -11.63 -2.05 -21.90
N ALA A 122 -11.72 -1.62 -20.64
CA ALA A 122 -11.69 -0.21 -20.26
C ALA A 122 -10.27 0.41 -20.30
N GLY A 123 -9.22 -0.39 -20.49
CA GLY A 123 -7.83 0.06 -20.50
C GLY A 123 -7.23 0.26 -19.11
N VAL A 124 -7.89 -0.23 -18.05
CA VAL A 124 -7.44 -0.11 -16.66
C VAL A 124 -6.32 -1.12 -16.38
N LYS A 125 -5.19 -0.64 -15.84
CA LYS A 125 -4.07 -1.50 -15.46
C LYS A 125 -4.33 -2.25 -14.16
N LEU A 126 -4.04 -3.54 -14.12
CA LEU A 126 -4.35 -4.40 -12.97
C LEU A 126 -3.09 -4.79 -12.23
N PHE A 127 -3.02 -4.46 -10.95
CA PHE A 127 -1.93 -4.88 -10.07
C PHE A 127 -2.46 -5.68 -8.88
N HIS A 128 -1.78 -6.77 -8.53
CA HIS A 128 -2.12 -7.56 -7.33
C HIS A 128 -1.01 -7.46 -6.29
N LYS A 129 -1.37 -7.11 -5.05
CA LYS A 129 -0.47 -7.20 -3.91
C LYS A 129 -0.35 -8.61 -3.38
N VAL A 130 0.87 -9.12 -3.38
CA VAL A 130 1.21 -10.52 -3.14
C VAL A 130 2.40 -10.66 -2.20
N GLY A 131 2.28 -11.57 -1.22
CA GLY A 131 3.36 -11.90 -0.28
C GLY A 131 4.12 -13.19 -0.62
N ALA A 132 3.88 -13.81 -1.78
CA ALA A 132 4.53 -15.06 -2.17
C ALA A 132 4.68 -15.23 -3.69
N VAL A 133 5.74 -15.94 -4.11
CA VAL A 133 6.01 -16.26 -5.52
C VAL A 133 4.85 -16.97 -6.20
N ARG A 134 4.21 -17.93 -5.52
CA ARG A 134 3.04 -18.66 -6.06
C ARG A 134 1.86 -17.74 -6.40
N HIS A 135 1.69 -16.65 -5.64
CA HIS A 135 0.63 -15.68 -5.89
C HIS A 135 0.99 -14.76 -7.06
N ALA A 136 2.26 -14.37 -7.20
CA ALA A 136 2.73 -13.60 -8.34
C ALA A 136 2.59 -14.36 -9.68
N ILE A 137 2.99 -15.64 -9.71
CA ILE A 137 2.82 -16.51 -10.89
C ILE A 137 1.33 -16.65 -11.24
N HIS A 138 0.48 -16.79 -10.23
CA HIS A 138 -0.97 -16.83 -10.44
C HIS A 138 -1.50 -15.52 -11.04
N ALA A 139 -1.09 -14.36 -10.51
CA ALA A 139 -1.47 -13.05 -11.04
C ALA A 139 -1.03 -12.88 -12.50
N GLU A 140 0.19 -13.27 -12.86
CA GLU A 140 0.65 -13.26 -14.25
C GLU A 140 -0.22 -14.15 -15.15
N ARG A 141 -0.51 -15.38 -14.73
CA ARG A 141 -1.34 -16.32 -15.50
C ARG A 141 -2.76 -15.80 -15.73
N VAL A 142 -3.33 -15.14 -14.73
CA VAL A 142 -4.65 -14.49 -14.79
C VAL A 142 -4.62 -13.24 -15.68
N GLY A 143 -3.42 -12.67 -15.87
CA GLY A 143 -3.14 -11.58 -16.80
C GLY A 143 -3.21 -10.21 -16.13
N TYR A 144 -2.77 -10.10 -14.88
CA TYR A 144 -2.45 -8.81 -14.28
C TYR A 144 -1.30 -8.13 -15.03
N ASP A 145 -1.29 -6.79 -15.06
CA ASP A 145 -0.24 -5.99 -15.71
C ASP A 145 1.03 -5.87 -14.85
N GLY A 146 0.95 -6.18 -13.55
CA GLY A 146 2.09 -6.15 -12.63
C GLY A 146 1.71 -6.66 -11.24
N VAL A 147 2.71 -6.76 -10.37
CA VAL A 147 2.53 -7.23 -8.99
C VAL A 147 3.23 -6.34 -7.99
N TYR A 148 2.62 -6.18 -6.82
CA TYR A 148 3.23 -5.57 -5.64
C TYR A 148 3.78 -6.67 -4.74
N ALA A 149 5.10 -6.84 -4.71
CA ALA A 149 5.81 -7.82 -3.88
C ALA A 149 5.94 -7.30 -2.45
N ALA A 150 5.04 -7.72 -1.57
CA ALA A 150 4.93 -7.22 -0.22
C ALA A 150 5.64 -8.12 0.80
N GLY A 151 6.80 -7.66 1.26
CA GLY A 151 7.56 -8.32 2.33
C GLY A 151 6.89 -8.14 3.69
N ILE A 152 7.25 -9.01 4.65
CA ILE A 152 6.72 -9.02 6.01
C ILE A 152 6.90 -7.69 6.77
N GLU A 153 7.82 -6.84 6.31
CA GLU A 153 8.10 -5.52 6.86
C GLU A 153 6.98 -4.50 6.60
N GLU A 154 6.03 -4.80 5.69
CA GLU A 154 4.89 -3.93 5.40
C GLU A 154 3.97 -3.73 6.60
N GLY A 155 3.29 -2.58 6.64
CA GLY A 155 2.15 -2.37 7.54
C GLY A 155 0.86 -2.97 6.97
N GLY A 156 -0.15 -3.15 7.80
CA GLY A 156 -1.42 -3.72 7.35
C GLY A 156 -1.41 -5.24 7.48
N HIS A 157 -1.57 -5.99 6.39
CA HIS A 157 -1.77 -7.45 6.43
C HIS A 157 -0.73 -8.25 5.63
N PRO A 158 0.51 -8.40 6.16
CA PRO A 158 1.51 -9.25 5.53
C PRO A 158 1.09 -10.71 5.48
N LEU A 159 1.52 -11.44 4.46
CA LEU A 159 1.23 -12.87 4.31
C LEU A 159 1.90 -13.72 5.41
N ASN A 160 1.23 -14.79 5.84
CA ASN A 160 1.66 -15.70 6.90
C ASN A 160 2.95 -16.49 6.60
N ASP A 161 3.48 -16.40 5.39
CA ASP A 161 4.75 -17.03 4.99
C ASP A 161 5.97 -16.32 5.59
N ASP A 162 5.79 -15.11 6.14
CA ASP A 162 6.81 -14.35 6.87
C ASP A 162 8.11 -14.06 6.07
N VAL A 163 8.00 -13.93 4.74
CA VAL A 163 9.15 -13.66 3.85
C VAL A 163 9.47 -12.17 3.80
N THR A 164 10.75 -11.82 3.99
CA THR A 164 11.24 -10.44 3.97
C THR A 164 11.36 -9.88 2.55
N THR A 165 11.29 -8.56 2.42
CA THR A 165 11.44 -7.84 1.14
C THR A 165 12.73 -8.20 0.40
N MET A 166 13.84 -8.37 1.14
CA MET A 166 15.16 -8.71 0.59
C MET A 166 15.18 -10.04 -0.14
N ILE A 167 14.33 -11.00 0.27
CA ILE A 167 14.21 -12.32 -0.36
C ILE A 167 13.03 -12.35 -1.34
N LEU A 168 11.89 -11.79 -0.96
CA LEU A 168 10.66 -11.88 -1.74
C LEU A 168 10.78 -11.17 -3.08
N THR A 169 11.32 -9.95 -3.10
CA THR A 169 11.43 -9.14 -4.31
C THR A 169 12.20 -9.86 -5.43
N PRO A 170 13.47 -10.26 -5.24
CA PRO A 170 14.23 -10.90 -6.33
C PRO A 170 13.63 -12.25 -6.71
N ARG A 171 13.11 -13.01 -5.74
CA ARG A 171 12.47 -14.30 -6.03
C ARG A 171 11.23 -14.15 -6.91
N ILE A 172 10.43 -13.10 -6.72
CA ILE A 172 9.30 -12.80 -7.61
C ILE A 172 9.81 -12.30 -8.97
N ALA A 173 10.77 -11.36 -8.99
CA ALA A 173 11.33 -10.81 -10.22
C ALA A 173 11.91 -11.89 -11.16
N ASP A 174 12.56 -12.92 -10.60
CA ASP A 174 13.09 -14.05 -11.38
C ASP A 174 11.99 -15.02 -11.89
N SER A 175 10.77 -14.93 -11.35
CA SER A 175 9.72 -15.94 -11.56
C SER A 175 8.57 -15.46 -12.45
N VAL A 176 8.50 -14.18 -12.79
CA VAL A 176 7.45 -13.60 -13.65
C VAL A 176 8.04 -12.60 -14.64
N ASN A 177 7.35 -12.36 -15.75
CA ASN A 177 7.75 -11.40 -16.79
C ASN A 177 7.07 -10.03 -16.62
N ILE A 178 5.98 -9.97 -15.86
CA ILE A 178 5.28 -8.72 -15.56
C ILE A 178 6.09 -7.87 -14.55
N PRO A 179 6.00 -6.52 -14.63
CA PRO A 179 6.67 -5.63 -13.70
C PRO A 179 6.39 -5.94 -12.22
N VAL A 180 7.46 -5.98 -11.42
CA VAL A 180 7.42 -6.16 -9.97
C VAL A 180 7.67 -4.82 -9.28
N VAL A 181 6.83 -4.46 -8.32
CA VAL A 181 6.99 -3.29 -7.47
C VAL A 181 7.20 -3.76 -6.04
N THR A 182 8.30 -3.36 -5.41
CA THR A 182 8.61 -3.76 -4.03
C THR A 182 7.75 -3.00 -3.02
N VAL A 183 7.23 -3.69 -2.00
CA VAL A 183 6.47 -3.12 -0.89
C VAL A 183 7.01 -3.67 0.44
N GLY A 184 7.05 -2.83 1.47
CA GLY A 184 7.55 -3.19 2.80
C GLY A 184 9.01 -2.79 3.00
N GLY A 185 9.27 -1.99 4.05
CA GLY A 185 10.62 -1.52 4.39
C GLY A 185 11.14 -0.31 3.60
N ILE A 186 10.37 0.24 2.65
CA ILE A 186 10.78 1.39 1.82
C ILE A 186 10.41 2.73 2.49
N ALA A 187 11.37 3.66 2.59
CA ALA A 187 11.16 4.99 3.18
C ALA A 187 12.10 6.10 2.70
N ASP A 188 13.26 5.77 2.12
CA ASP A 188 14.30 6.73 1.70
C ASP A 188 14.88 6.37 0.32
N GLY A 189 15.75 7.22 -0.26
CA GLY A 189 16.35 6.92 -1.56
C GLY A 189 17.26 5.69 -1.56
N ARG A 190 17.86 5.33 -0.41
CA ARG A 190 18.66 4.10 -0.27
C ARG A 190 17.81 2.85 -0.47
N SER A 191 16.63 2.80 0.15
CA SER A 191 15.69 1.69 0.00
C SER A 191 15.12 1.60 -1.42
N VAL A 192 14.90 2.73 -2.09
CA VAL A 192 14.56 2.75 -3.54
C VAL A 192 15.70 2.16 -4.37
N ALA A 193 16.95 2.59 -4.15
CA ALA A 193 18.10 2.05 -4.86
C ALA A 193 18.24 0.53 -4.65
N ALA A 194 18.08 0.06 -3.41
CA ALA A 194 18.12 -1.36 -3.09
C ALA A 194 17.02 -2.15 -3.82
N ALA A 195 15.77 -1.67 -3.82
CA ALA A 195 14.67 -2.32 -4.52
C ALA A 195 14.93 -2.46 -6.03
N LEU A 196 15.46 -1.41 -6.68
CA LEU A 196 15.82 -1.45 -8.09
C LEU A 196 16.93 -2.47 -8.38
N VAL A 197 17.93 -2.59 -7.49
CA VAL A 197 19.00 -3.60 -7.60
C VAL A 197 18.44 -5.02 -7.42
N LEU A 198 17.43 -5.20 -6.57
CA LEU A 198 16.73 -6.47 -6.38
C LEU A 198 15.83 -6.88 -7.56
N GLY A 199 15.78 -6.08 -8.63
CA GLY A 199 15.02 -6.37 -9.86
C GLY A 199 13.65 -5.70 -9.93
N ALA A 200 13.25 -4.93 -8.90
CA ALA A 200 12.00 -4.20 -8.95
C ALA A 200 12.01 -3.09 -10.00
N GLN A 201 10.85 -2.82 -10.59
CA GLN A 201 10.59 -1.73 -11.52
C GLN A 201 9.98 -0.49 -10.84
N GLY A 202 9.85 -0.55 -9.52
CA GLY A 202 9.43 0.57 -8.67
C GLY A 202 9.24 0.15 -7.22
N VAL A 203 8.79 1.09 -6.41
CA VAL A 203 8.47 0.87 -5.00
C VAL A 203 7.07 1.36 -4.66
N MET A 204 6.48 0.75 -3.64
CA MET A 204 5.28 1.24 -2.98
C MET A 204 5.58 1.55 -1.52
N MET A 205 5.09 2.69 -1.04
CA MET A 205 5.21 3.10 0.36
C MET A 205 3.83 3.45 0.93
N ALA A 206 3.67 3.29 2.24
CA ALA A 206 2.49 3.75 2.97
C ALA A 206 2.93 4.55 4.21
N SER A 207 3.60 3.92 5.18
CA SER A 207 4.02 4.57 6.44
C SER A 207 4.84 5.85 6.24
N ARG A 208 5.74 5.88 5.24
CA ARG A 208 6.51 7.09 4.88
C ARG A 208 5.62 8.24 4.40
N PHE A 209 4.52 7.95 3.71
CA PHE A 209 3.56 8.94 3.23
C PHE A 209 2.66 9.48 4.35
N ILE A 210 2.42 8.73 5.43
CA ILE A 210 1.69 9.26 6.60
C ILE A 210 2.44 10.46 7.19
N ALA A 211 3.77 10.39 7.22
CA ALA A 211 4.65 11.47 7.64
C ALA A 211 4.93 12.47 6.50
N THR A 212 3.88 13.01 5.87
CA THR A 212 3.96 14.18 4.98
C THR A 212 2.95 15.24 5.37
N GLN A 213 3.13 16.47 4.88
CA GLN A 213 2.25 17.59 5.20
C GLN A 213 0.83 17.36 4.66
N GLU A 214 0.70 16.80 3.46
CA GLU A 214 -0.57 16.58 2.77
C GLU A 214 -1.38 15.39 3.29
N CYS A 215 -0.78 14.52 4.11
CA CYS A 215 -1.52 13.45 4.75
C CYS A 215 -2.37 14.01 5.90
N GLU A 216 -3.69 13.96 5.76
CA GLU A 216 -4.65 14.43 6.76
C GLU A 216 -4.82 13.40 7.88
N VAL A 217 -3.88 13.43 8.83
CA VAL A 217 -3.94 12.72 10.11
C VAL A 217 -3.62 13.68 11.23
N HIS A 218 -4.07 13.35 12.45
CA HIS A 218 -3.71 14.12 13.63
C HIS A 218 -2.19 14.23 13.80
N ASP A 219 -1.68 15.42 14.11
CA ASP A 219 -0.23 15.68 14.16
C ASP A 219 0.51 14.77 15.16
N ASN A 220 -0.14 14.38 16.26
CA ASN A 220 0.43 13.43 17.20
C ASN A 220 0.86 12.11 16.54
N ILE A 221 0.11 11.63 15.54
CA ILE A 221 0.48 10.41 14.80
C ILE A 221 1.78 10.65 14.04
N LYS A 222 1.90 11.77 13.34
CA LYS A 222 3.14 12.12 12.61
C LYS A 222 4.33 12.22 13.58
N GLN A 223 4.12 12.80 14.77
CA GLN A 223 5.15 12.88 15.81
C GLN A 223 5.52 11.52 16.42
N GLU A 224 4.56 10.61 16.59
CA GLU A 224 4.85 9.23 16.98
C GLU A 224 5.71 8.53 15.92
N LEU A 225 5.38 8.66 14.62
CA LEU A 225 6.19 8.06 13.55
C LEU A 225 7.64 8.56 13.50
N LEU A 226 7.90 9.81 13.93
CA LEU A 226 9.25 10.36 14.05
C LEU A 226 10.04 9.81 15.24
N ARG A 227 9.34 9.48 16.33
CA ARG A 227 9.97 9.01 17.58
C ARG A 227 10.28 7.52 17.55
N ARG A 228 9.43 6.74 16.87
CA ARG A 228 9.44 5.28 16.94
C ARG A 228 10.55 4.65 16.11
N GLN A 229 11.06 3.54 16.63
CA GLN A 229 12.13 2.76 16.00
C GLN A 229 11.56 1.55 15.25
N GLU A 230 12.37 0.90 14.41
CA GLU A 230 11.97 -0.19 13.51
C GLU A 230 11.44 -1.44 14.24
N TYR A 231 11.89 -1.65 15.49
CA TYR A 231 11.46 -2.77 16.34
C TYR A 231 10.16 -2.49 17.11
N GLU A 232 9.60 -1.29 17.02
CA GLU A 232 8.39 -0.87 17.73
C GLU A 232 7.10 -1.16 16.95
N THR A 233 7.15 -2.13 16.04
CA THR A 233 5.95 -2.74 15.45
C THR A 233 5.88 -4.21 15.85
N THR A 234 4.70 -4.80 15.80
CA THR A 234 4.53 -6.24 16.05
C THR A 234 3.48 -6.84 15.12
N MET A 235 3.56 -8.17 14.98
CA MET A 235 2.56 -8.96 14.30
C MET A 235 1.45 -9.32 15.28
N PHE A 236 0.21 -9.34 14.80
CA PHE A 236 -0.97 -9.78 15.54
C PHE A 236 -1.94 -10.51 14.58
N GLY A 237 -3.01 -11.10 15.10
CA GLY A 237 -4.07 -11.74 14.32
C GLY A 237 -3.68 -13.06 13.65
N LYS A 238 -2.51 -13.63 13.99
CA LYS A 238 -2.05 -14.91 13.41
C LYS A 238 -2.97 -16.06 13.82
N SER A 239 -3.45 -16.05 15.06
CA SER A 239 -4.30 -17.12 15.61
C SER A 239 -5.65 -17.27 14.89
N ILE A 240 -6.14 -16.18 14.30
CA ILE A 240 -7.43 -16.11 13.56
C ILE A 240 -7.26 -16.06 12.05
N GLY A 241 -6.02 -16.22 11.53
CA GLY A 241 -5.74 -16.17 10.10
C GLY A 241 -5.89 -14.79 9.45
N LEU A 242 -5.95 -13.72 10.24
CA LEU A 242 -6.00 -12.32 9.79
C LEU A 242 -4.73 -11.58 10.25
N GLN A 243 -3.59 -12.16 9.90
CA GLN A 243 -2.29 -11.61 10.28
C GLN A 243 -2.17 -10.15 9.86
N GLY A 244 -1.78 -9.30 10.81
CA GLY A 244 -1.50 -7.90 10.59
C GLY A 244 -0.24 -7.40 11.29
N ARG A 245 0.27 -6.26 10.84
CA ARG A 245 1.36 -5.51 11.47
C ARG A 245 0.89 -4.11 11.87
N ALA A 246 1.10 -3.78 13.13
CA ALA A 246 0.79 -2.46 13.67
C ALA A 246 1.92 -1.97 14.60
N LEU A 247 1.88 -0.67 14.90
CA LEU A 247 2.69 -0.06 15.96
C LEU A 247 2.41 -0.77 17.30
N LYS A 248 3.45 -1.01 18.10
CA LYS A 248 3.29 -1.46 19.48
C LYS A 248 2.60 -0.36 20.28
N SER A 249 1.46 -0.70 20.86
CA SER A 249 0.62 0.18 21.64
C SER A 249 -0.22 -0.65 22.60
N ARG A 250 -0.88 0.00 23.56
CA ARG A 250 -1.66 -0.68 24.60
C ARG A 250 -2.74 -1.61 24.04
N VAL A 251 -3.46 -1.18 23.00
CA VAL A 251 -4.49 -2.02 22.34
C VAL A 251 -3.88 -3.23 21.63
N ILE A 252 -2.67 -3.11 21.07
CA ILE A 252 -1.99 -4.23 20.43
C ILE A 252 -1.45 -5.22 21.46
N GLU A 253 -0.97 -4.73 22.61
CA GLU A 253 -0.60 -5.60 23.74
C GLU A 253 -1.81 -6.40 24.24
N GLU A 254 -2.98 -5.78 24.33
CA GLU A 254 -4.23 -6.45 24.70
C GLU A 254 -4.63 -7.52 23.66
N VAL A 255 -4.58 -7.18 22.37
CA VAL A 255 -4.83 -8.14 21.27
C VAL A 255 -3.88 -9.34 21.36
N CYS A 256 -2.58 -9.11 21.51
CA CYS A 256 -1.60 -10.19 21.63
C CYS A 256 -1.85 -11.05 22.87
N ALA A 257 -2.18 -10.45 24.02
CA ALA A 257 -2.50 -11.19 25.25
C ALA A 257 -3.76 -12.07 25.10
N ILE A 258 -4.77 -11.60 24.35
CA ILE A 258 -5.96 -12.41 24.00
C ILE A 258 -5.55 -13.61 23.15
N GLU A 259 -4.73 -13.41 22.13
CA GLU A 259 -4.24 -14.50 21.27
C GLU A 259 -3.40 -15.52 22.06
N GLU A 260 -2.51 -15.06 22.95
CA GLU A 260 -1.64 -15.92 23.76
C GLU A 260 -2.44 -16.86 24.69
N ARG A 261 -3.58 -16.39 25.22
CA ARG A 261 -4.47 -17.23 26.04
C ARG A 261 -5.48 -18.05 25.22
N GLY A 262 -5.38 -18.05 23.88
CA GLY A 262 -6.25 -18.81 22.98
C GLY A 262 -7.63 -18.17 22.77
N GLY A 263 -7.76 -16.87 22.97
CA GLY A 263 -8.98 -16.11 22.72
C GLY A 263 -9.35 -16.07 21.23
N GLY A 264 -10.65 -15.99 20.97
CA GLY A 264 -11.21 -16.11 19.62
C GLY A 264 -11.54 -14.78 18.95
N PHE A 265 -12.10 -14.88 17.75
CA PHE A 265 -12.53 -13.74 16.94
C PHE A 265 -13.49 -12.79 17.68
N GLU A 266 -14.41 -13.32 18.48
CA GLU A 266 -15.39 -12.53 19.25
C GLU A 266 -14.74 -11.58 20.26
N GLU A 267 -13.63 -11.97 20.89
CA GLU A 267 -12.89 -11.13 21.84
C GLU A 267 -12.02 -10.08 21.13
N LEU A 268 -11.59 -10.36 19.90
CA LEU A 268 -10.69 -9.50 19.13
C LEU A 268 -11.42 -8.41 18.34
N ILE A 269 -12.58 -8.70 17.74
CA ILE A 269 -13.35 -7.73 16.92
C ILE A 269 -13.52 -6.36 17.59
N PRO A 270 -13.88 -6.25 18.89
CA PRO A 270 -14.09 -4.95 19.54
C PRO A 270 -12.85 -4.06 19.59
N LEU A 271 -11.65 -4.65 19.49
CA LEU A 271 -10.36 -3.96 19.47
C LEU A 271 -9.88 -3.63 18.06
N LEU A 272 -10.33 -4.39 17.05
CA LEU A 272 -9.87 -4.32 15.67
C LEU A 272 -10.85 -3.60 14.72
N SER A 273 -11.92 -2.99 15.25
CA SER A 273 -12.98 -2.43 14.41
C SER A 273 -12.50 -1.24 13.57
N GLY A 274 -12.96 -1.18 12.31
CA GLY A 274 -12.55 -0.13 11.37
C GLY A 274 -12.93 1.28 11.80
N GLN A 275 -14.01 1.44 12.58
CA GLN A 275 -14.41 2.73 13.14
C GLN A 275 -13.40 3.22 14.17
N ARG A 276 -12.89 2.34 15.05
CA ARG A 276 -11.87 2.74 16.02
C ARG A 276 -10.57 3.17 15.35
N ILE A 277 -10.21 2.49 14.27
CA ILE A 277 -9.04 2.88 13.46
C ILE A 277 -9.25 4.29 12.87
N LYS A 278 -10.44 4.61 12.36
CA LYS A 278 -10.77 5.97 11.90
C LYS A 278 -10.64 6.99 13.02
N ASP A 279 -11.23 6.74 14.18
CA ASP A 279 -11.17 7.66 15.32
C ASP A 279 -9.72 7.86 15.80
N ALA A 280 -8.88 6.82 15.77
CA ALA A 280 -7.46 6.93 16.13
C ALA A 280 -6.71 7.88 15.17
N TRP A 281 -7.01 7.85 13.87
CA TRP A 281 -6.44 8.79 12.89
C TRP A 281 -6.84 10.25 13.18
N GLU A 282 -8.07 10.47 13.64
CA GLU A 282 -8.65 11.81 13.87
C GLU A 282 -8.27 12.39 15.24
N THR A 283 -8.26 11.58 16.28
CA THR A 283 -7.94 11.97 17.67
C THR A 283 -6.45 11.97 17.97
N GLY A 284 -5.68 11.21 17.19
CA GLY A 284 -4.25 11.04 17.42
C GLY A 284 -3.90 10.06 18.53
N ASP A 285 -4.85 9.28 19.04
CA ASP A 285 -4.61 8.28 20.08
C ASP A 285 -4.11 6.96 19.46
N VAL A 286 -2.79 6.76 19.49
CA VAL A 286 -2.14 5.54 18.99
C VAL A 286 -2.39 4.29 19.86
N ASP A 287 -2.90 4.47 21.07
CA ASP A 287 -3.28 3.39 21.98
C ASP A 287 -4.75 2.97 21.82
N TYR A 288 -5.54 3.69 21.03
CA TYR A 288 -6.99 3.44 20.89
C TYR A 288 -7.32 2.30 19.92
N ALA A 289 -6.56 2.18 18.83
CA ALA A 289 -6.76 1.18 17.78
C ALA A 289 -5.43 0.77 17.13
N PRO A 290 -5.38 -0.40 16.46
CA PRO A 290 -4.22 -0.81 15.68
C PRO A 290 -3.79 0.23 14.64
N LEU A 291 -2.64 0.87 14.88
CA LEU A 291 -2.02 1.77 13.91
C LEU A 291 -1.22 0.95 12.90
N MET A 292 -1.82 0.67 11.75
CA MET A 292 -1.25 -0.21 10.72
C MET A 292 -0.05 0.43 10.01
N VAL A 293 1.16 0.24 10.54
CA VAL A 293 2.41 0.77 9.99
C VAL A 293 3.48 -0.30 9.89
N GLY A 294 4.37 -0.15 8.91
CA GLY A 294 5.47 -1.06 8.66
C GLY A 294 6.71 -0.75 9.50
N GLN A 295 7.71 -1.63 9.46
CA GLN A 295 8.99 -1.41 10.16
C GLN A 295 9.78 -0.21 9.61
N SER A 296 9.41 0.29 8.42
CA SER A 296 10.05 1.46 7.82
C SER A 296 9.85 2.76 8.62
N ILE A 297 9.00 2.76 9.66
CA ILE A 297 8.88 3.89 10.59
C ILE A 297 10.21 4.27 11.24
N GLY A 298 11.10 3.30 11.51
CA GLY A 298 12.43 3.60 12.08
C GLY A 298 13.36 4.38 11.14
N LEU A 299 12.96 4.58 9.88
CA LEU A 299 13.68 5.38 8.89
C LEU A 299 13.06 6.76 8.66
N ILE A 300 11.93 7.08 9.32
CA ILE A 300 11.22 8.35 9.17
C ILE A 300 11.84 9.38 10.12
N GLN A 301 12.33 10.50 9.57
CA GLN A 301 13.09 11.50 10.33
C GLN A 301 12.54 12.94 10.19
N ASP A 302 11.52 13.13 9.36
CA ASP A 302 10.95 14.45 9.04
C ASP A 302 9.51 14.37 8.51
N ILE A 303 8.86 15.52 8.31
CA ILE A 303 7.50 15.65 7.72
C ILE A 303 7.57 16.62 6.52
N PRO A 304 8.13 16.20 5.38
CA PRO A 304 8.22 17.02 4.19
C PRO A 304 6.87 17.13 3.47
N THR A 305 6.78 18.00 2.46
CA THR A 305 5.74 17.86 1.42
C THR A 305 5.97 16.59 0.60
N CYS A 306 4.93 16.05 -0.03
CA CYS A 306 5.03 14.93 -0.96
C CYS A 306 6.03 15.21 -2.09
N ARG A 307 6.10 16.46 -2.58
CA ARG A 307 7.06 16.87 -3.61
C ARG A 307 8.50 16.77 -3.12
N GLU A 308 8.81 17.37 -1.97
CA GLU A 308 10.16 17.34 -1.40
C GLU A 308 10.59 15.90 -1.10
N LEU A 309 9.69 15.08 -0.56
CA LEU A 309 9.95 13.66 -0.31
C LEU A 309 10.37 12.93 -1.58
N LEU A 310 9.56 13.00 -2.63
CA LEU A 310 9.79 12.25 -3.88
C LEU A 310 11.03 12.75 -4.62
N ASP A 311 11.20 14.08 -4.71
CA ASP A 311 12.38 14.67 -5.34
C ASP A 311 13.68 14.25 -4.61
N ARG A 312 13.67 14.26 -3.27
CA ARG A 312 14.79 13.81 -2.44
C ARG A 312 15.08 12.33 -2.63
N MET A 313 14.07 11.48 -2.49
CA MET A 313 14.24 10.02 -2.63
C MET A 313 14.78 9.65 -4.02
N ALA A 314 14.28 10.29 -5.07
CA ALA A 314 14.76 10.07 -6.43
C ALA A 314 16.23 10.48 -6.59
N LYS A 315 16.63 11.62 -6.04
CA LYS A 315 18.01 12.10 -6.06
C LYS A 315 18.94 11.15 -5.30
N GLU A 316 18.61 10.85 -4.06
CA GLU A 316 19.38 9.95 -3.18
C GLU A 316 19.52 8.55 -3.80
N ALA A 317 18.46 8.01 -4.40
CA ALA A 317 18.53 6.70 -5.06
C ALA A 317 19.57 6.67 -6.19
N VAL A 318 19.62 7.71 -7.03
CA VAL A 318 20.64 7.83 -8.08
C VAL A 318 22.05 7.92 -7.47
N GLU A 319 22.21 8.67 -6.38
CA GLU A 319 23.49 8.80 -5.67
C GLU A 319 23.95 7.46 -5.09
N HIS A 320 23.05 6.71 -4.45
CA HIS A 320 23.34 5.39 -3.87
C HIS A 320 23.69 4.35 -4.94
N LEU A 321 22.98 4.30 -6.07
CA LEU A 321 23.31 3.42 -7.19
C LEU A 321 24.71 3.71 -7.74
N LYS A 322 25.04 5.00 -7.93
CA LYS A 322 26.39 5.41 -8.37
C LYS A 322 27.46 5.06 -7.34
N LYS A 323 27.18 5.25 -6.05
CA LYS A 323 28.11 4.91 -4.97
C LYS A 323 28.37 3.41 -4.91
N ALA A 324 27.33 2.58 -5.04
CA ALA A 324 27.46 1.13 -5.08
C ALA A 324 28.26 0.65 -6.30
N GLY A 325 28.01 1.22 -7.49
CA GLY A 325 28.76 0.88 -8.69
C GLY A 325 30.27 1.13 -8.59
N ARG A 326 30.71 2.12 -7.80
CA ARG A 326 32.14 2.40 -7.54
C ARG A 326 32.84 1.36 -6.66
N LEU A 327 32.09 0.45 -6.04
CA LEU A 327 32.67 -0.64 -5.24
C LEU A 327 33.12 -1.83 -6.10
N VAL A 328 32.73 -1.86 -7.39
CA VAL A 328 33.15 -2.87 -8.36
C VAL A 328 34.38 -2.34 -9.09
N GLN A 329 35.49 -3.09 -9.06
CA GLN A 329 36.74 -2.78 -9.76
C GLN A 329 36.82 -3.49 -11.10
#